data_AF-R7J3X8-F1
#
_entry.id   AF-R7J3X8-F1
#
_cell.length_a   1.000
_cell.length_b   1.000
_cell.length_c   1.000
_cell.angle_alpha   90.00
_cell.angle_beta   90.00
_cell.angle_gamma   90.00
#
_symmetry.space_group_name_H-M   'P 1'
#
loop_
_entity.id
_entity.type
_entity.pdbx_description
1 polymer ?
#
loop_
_entity_poly.entity_id
_entity_poly.type
_entity_poly.pdbx_seq_one_letter_code
_entity_poly.pdbx_strand_id
1 'polypeptide(L)'
;MSRLLFALFILAIVCLKLCFENHDENTTEYPIYCPGVTDNRKNQHMLSDSAKYADNNMPTGYTPYANSPLDGNNNSKITVKNDTTAHTDAIVFVKRAGRIVRNTYIAAGDTVAIYVPNGTYTVLIYEGKGWHPTKQMPREYRGGFVSKECFFSYTPISLSYCTKDLDIGEACDKYSCSADDIFGSYR
;
A
#
# COMPACT_ATOMS: atom_id res chain seq x y z
N MET A 1 -0.31 57.40 19.59
CA MET A 1 -0.51 56.04 19.04
C MET A 1 -1.77 56.05 18.20
N SER A 2 -1.63 56.03 16.86
CA SER A 2 -2.73 56.30 15.92
C SER A 2 -3.82 55.22 16.00
N ARG A 3 -5.10 55.63 16.01
CA ARG A 3 -6.27 54.73 15.96
C ARG A 3 -6.24 53.76 14.77
N LEU A 4 -5.48 54.10 13.72
CA LEU A 4 -5.25 53.26 12.55
C LEU A 4 -4.34 52.04 12.84
N LEU A 5 -3.36 52.18 13.74
CA LEU A 5 -2.46 51.09 14.13
C LEU A 5 -3.16 50.06 15.04
N PHE A 6 -4.13 50.49 15.85
CA PHE A 6 -4.95 49.58 16.67
C PHE A 6 -5.94 48.78 15.82
N ALA A 7 -6.54 49.38 14.79
CA ALA A 7 -7.45 48.69 13.88
C ALA A 7 -6.73 47.61 13.04
N LEU A 8 -5.50 47.88 12.58
CA LEU A 8 -4.68 46.90 11.85
C LEU A 8 -4.26 45.71 12.73
N PHE A 9 -3.99 45.94 14.02
CA PHE A 9 -3.69 44.87 14.97
C PHE A 9 -4.89 43.97 15.26
N ILE A 10 -6.09 44.55 15.43
CA ILE A 10 -7.33 43.78 15.65
C ILE A 10 -7.71 42.98 14.40
N LEU A 11 -7.54 43.56 13.20
CA LEU A 11 -7.83 42.85 11.94
C LEU A 11 -6.87 41.67 11.71
N ALA A 12 -5.59 41.80 12.08
CA ALA A 12 -4.62 40.71 12.02
C ALA A 12 -4.94 39.57 13.02
N ILE A 13 -5.44 39.89 14.22
CA ILE A 13 -5.86 38.89 15.23
C ILE A 13 -7.14 38.16 14.79
N VAL A 14 -8.08 38.86 14.15
CA VAL A 14 -9.30 38.25 13.57
C VAL A 14 -8.96 37.39 12.34
N CYS A 15 -7.98 37.77 11.52
CA CYS A 15 -7.48 36.94 10.43
C CYS A 15 -6.70 35.71 10.93
N LEU A 16 -5.92 35.82 12.03
CA LEU A 16 -5.29 34.64 12.63
C LEU A 16 -6.33 33.63 13.13
N LYS A 17 -7.47 34.11 13.65
CA LYS A 17 -8.56 33.24 14.12
C LYS A 17 -9.42 32.62 13.02
N LEU A 18 -9.29 33.05 11.76
CA LEU A 18 -9.99 32.44 10.61
C LEU A 18 -9.12 31.43 9.85
N CYS A 19 -7.82 31.32 10.16
CA CYS A 19 -6.94 30.25 9.67
C CYS A 19 -6.85 29.05 10.63
N PHE A 20 -7.49 29.12 11.80
CA PHE A 20 -7.70 27.96 12.66
C PHE A 20 -9.16 27.53 12.53
N GLU A 21 -9.49 26.99 11.37
CA GLU A 21 -10.63 26.11 11.26
C GLU A 21 -10.33 24.87 12.12
N ASN A 22 -11.27 24.58 13.02
CA ASN A 22 -11.10 23.70 14.15
C ASN A 22 -10.43 22.39 13.74
N HIS A 23 -9.22 22.18 14.23
CA HIS A 23 -8.68 20.83 14.35
C HIS A 23 -9.55 20.17 15.43
N ASP A 24 -10.57 19.42 15.00
CA ASP A 24 -11.19 18.42 15.86
C ASP A 24 -10.09 17.42 16.20
N GLU A 25 -9.45 17.68 17.34
CA GLU A 25 -8.43 16.86 17.98
C GLU A 25 -9.11 15.63 18.59
N ASN A 26 -9.70 14.80 17.73
CA ASN A 26 -10.08 13.43 18.02
C ASN A 26 -10.19 12.59 16.73
N THR A 27 -9.20 12.69 15.85
CA THR A 27 -8.81 11.56 15.03
C THR A 27 -7.43 11.15 15.50
N THR A 28 -7.41 10.24 16.47
CA THR A 28 -6.29 9.31 16.58
C THR A 28 -6.20 8.63 15.22
N GLU A 29 -5.26 9.05 14.38
CA GLU A 29 -4.89 8.34 13.17
C GLU A 29 -4.29 7.01 13.64
N TYR A 30 -5.16 6.04 13.88
CA TYR A 30 -4.74 4.70 14.25
C TYR A 30 -3.91 4.19 13.06
N PRO A 31 -2.66 3.73 13.28
CA PRO A 31 -2.02 2.92 12.26
C PRO A 31 -3.01 1.81 11.91
N ILE A 32 -3.23 1.56 10.62
CA ILE A 32 -4.11 0.47 10.18
C ILE A 32 -3.47 -0.83 10.65
N TYR A 33 -3.76 -1.20 11.90
CA TYR A 33 -3.24 -2.37 12.57
C TYR A 33 -3.92 -3.57 11.95
N CYS A 34 -3.13 -4.43 11.34
CA CYS A 34 -3.64 -5.67 10.77
C CYS A 34 -3.88 -6.64 11.93
N PRO A 35 -5.13 -7.01 12.23
CA PRO A 35 -5.35 -8.16 13.07
C PRO A 35 -4.90 -9.37 12.26
N GLY A 36 -3.75 -9.93 12.61
CA GLY A 36 -3.39 -11.27 12.15
C GLY A 36 -4.55 -12.20 12.49
N VAL A 37 -5.17 -12.81 11.48
CA VAL A 37 -6.25 -13.77 11.69
C VAL A 37 -5.68 -14.93 12.50
N THR A 38 -5.94 -14.95 13.80
CA THR A 38 -5.62 -16.08 14.68
C THR A 38 -6.66 -17.17 14.49
N ASP A 39 -6.62 -17.87 13.36
CA ASP A 39 -7.29 -19.17 13.25
C ASP A 39 -6.48 -20.20 14.05
N ASN A 40 -6.88 -20.40 15.30
CA ASN A 40 -6.26 -21.32 16.25
C ASN A 40 -6.32 -22.82 15.82
N ARG A 41 -6.79 -23.16 14.62
CA ARG A 41 -6.91 -24.54 14.11
C ARG A 41 -5.82 -24.99 13.11
N LYS A 42 -4.78 -24.21 12.80
CA LYS A 42 -3.70 -24.60 11.85
C LYS A 42 -2.30 -24.71 12.49
N ASN A 43 -2.17 -25.43 13.60
CA ASN A 43 -1.09 -25.15 14.57
C ASN A 43 0.15 -26.09 14.60
N GLN A 44 0.58 -26.64 13.47
CA GLN A 44 1.95 -27.22 13.38
C GLN A 44 2.63 -26.91 12.04
N HIS A 45 1.92 -27.07 10.91
CA HIS A 45 2.46 -26.77 9.58
C HIS A 45 2.72 -25.26 9.37
N MET A 46 1.86 -24.39 9.90
CA MET A 46 2.10 -22.95 9.86
C MET A 46 3.31 -22.55 10.72
N LEU A 47 3.51 -23.21 11.87
CA LEU A 47 4.69 -22.98 12.72
C LEU A 47 5.98 -23.45 12.04
N SER A 48 5.95 -24.59 11.33
CA SER A 48 7.11 -25.09 10.59
C SER A 48 7.45 -24.23 9.38
N ASP A 49 6.45 -23.76 8.62
CA ASP A 49 6.67 -22.86 7.47
C ASP A 49 7.17 -21.49 7.94
N SER A 50 6.59 -20.93 9.00
CA SER A 50 7.05 -19.68 9.59
C SER A 50 8.52 -19.76 10.00
N ALA A 51 8.95 -20.85 10.63
CA ALA A 51 10.36 -21.04 10.98
C ALA A 51 11.25 -21.25 9.74
N LYS A 52 10.81 -22.05 8.75
CA LYS A 52 11.59 -22.38 7.56
C LYS A 52 11.83 -21.18 6.64
N TYR A 53 10.84 -20.30 6.50
CA TYR A 53 10.87 -19.18 5.55
C TYR A 53 11.00 -17.81 6.23
N ALA A 54 11.18 -17.75 7.56
CA ALA A 54 11.23 -16.51 8.34
C ALA A 54 12.09 -15.41 7.69
N ASP A 55 13.30 -15.79 7.27
CA ASP A 55 14.31 -14.88 6.72
C ASP A 55 14.32 -14.85 5.19
N ASN A 56 13.42 -15.60 4.54
CA ASN A 56 13.39 -15.67 3.09
C ASN A 56 12.82 -14.38 2.51
N ASN A 57 13.48 -13.85 1.47
CA ASN A 57 13.09 -12.63 0.79
C ASN A 57 13.38 -12.76 -0.71
N MET A 58 13.01 -11.73 -1.46
CA MET A 58 13.34 -11.58 -2.88
C MET A 58 14.00 -10.21 -3.08
N PRO A 59 14.78 -10.00 -4.14
CA PRO A 59 15.28 -8.67 -4.46
C PRO A 59 14.13 -7.73 -4.85
N THR A 60 14.22 -6.46 -4.45
CA THR A 60 13.32 -5.40 -4.92
C THR A 60 13.29 -5.36 -6.45
N GLY A 61 12.08 -5.27 -7.02
CA GLY A 61 11.86 -5.34 -8.46
C GLY A 61 11.46 -6.74 -8.96
N TYR A 62 11.61 -7.80 -8.14
CA TYR A 62 11.22 -9.15 -8.54
C TYR A 62 9.71 -9.25 -8.79
N THR A 63 9.28 -9.99 -9.81
CA THR A 63 7.86 -10.16 -10.17
C THR A 63 7.37 -11.56 -9.77
N PRO A 64 6.76 -11.75 -8.59
CA PRO A 64 6.36 -13.07 -8.12
C PRO A 64 5.13 -13.67 -8.80
N TYR A 65 4.22 -12.84 -9.32
CA TYR A 65 3.00 -13.32 -9.95
C TYR A 65 2.96 -13.01 -11.45
N ALA A 66 2.19 -13.79 -12.20
CA ALA A 66 2.01 -13.54 -13.63
C ALA A 66 1.26 -12.23 -13.89
N ASN A 67 1.72 -11.47 -14.88
CA ASN A 67 1.06 -10.24 -15.33
C ASN A 67 0.18 -10.53 -16.55
N SER A 68 -1.02 -9.94 -16.56
CA SER A 68 -1.78 -9.84 -17.81
C SER A 68 -1.07 -8.90 -18.77
N PRO A 69 -1.08 -9.19 -20.09
CA PRO A 69 -0.55 -8.28 -21.10
C PRO A 69 -1.32 -6.96 -21.04
N LEU A 70 -0.63 -5.89 -21.42
CA LEU A 70 -1.19 -4.55 -21.42
C LEU A 70 -0.63 -3.76 -22.59
N ASP A 71 -1.53 -3.24 -23.42
CA ASP A 71 -1.19 -2.51 -24.64
C ASP A 71 -0.87 -1.03 -24.37
N GLY A 72 0.00 -0.47 -25.22
CA GLY A 72 0.42 0.93 -25.18
C GLY A 72 1.82 1.14 -24.63
N ASN A 73 2.35 2.36 -24.83
CA ASN A 73 3.68 2.73 -24.38
C ASN A 73 3.69 3.04 -22.89
N ASN A 74 4.73 2.61 -22.18
CA ASN A 74 4.90 2.78 -20.74
C ASN A 74 5.32 4.23 -20.35
N ASN A 75 4.49 5.21 -20.70
CA ASN A 75 4.79 6.64 -20.57
C ASN A 75 4.40 7.24 -19.21
N SER A 76 3.68 6.48 -18.38
CA SER A 76 3.32 6.87 -17.02
C SER A 76 4.08 6.01 -16.00
N LYS A 77 4.21 6.52 -14.78
CA LYS A 77 5.01 5.89 -13.72
C LYS A 77 4.29 5.91 -12.38
N ILE A 78 4.43 4.83 -11.63
CA ILE A 78 4.07 4.77 -10.21
C ILE A 78 5.36 4.51 -9.44
N THR A 79 5.75 5.43 -8.57
CA THR A 79 6.84 5.21 -7.62
C THR A 79 6.24 4.74 -6.31
N VAL A 80 6.74 3.65 -5.74
CA VAL A 80 6.29 3.15 -4.44
C VAL A 80 7.48 3.02 -3.51
N LYS A 81 7.38 3.67 -2.36
CA LYS A 81 8.33 3.56 -1.25
C LYS A 81 7.73 2.66 -0.17
N ASN A 82 8.55 1.80 0.42
CA ASN A 82 8.15 0.94 1.53
C ASN A 82 8.78 1.43 2.85
N ASP A 83 8.29 2.55 3.40
CA ASP A 83 8.79 3.11 4.66
C ASP A 83 7.97 2.67 5.88
N THR A 84 7.52 1.42 5.90
CA THR A 84 6.68 0.92 6.99
C THR A 84 7.49 0.83 8.28
N THR A 85 6.92 1.31 9.38
CA THR A 85 7.50 1.16 10.72
C THR A 85 7.45 -0.29 11.22
N ALA A 86 6.59 -1.13 10.63
CA ALA A 86 6.54 -2.56 10.87
C ALA A 86 7.74 -3.32 10.28
N HIS A 87 8.55 -2.65 9.44
CA HIS A 87 9.69 -3.19 8.70
C HIS A 87 9.33 -4.41 7.85
N THR A 88 8.11 -4.48 7.34
CA THR A 88 7.59 -5.55 6.49
C THR A 88 8.06 -5.37 5.04
N ASP A 89 8.20 -6.49 4.33
CA ASP A 89 8.35 -6.46 2.87
C ASP A 89 6.96 -6.43 2.23
N ALA A 90 6.89 -6.08 0.95
CA ALA A 90 5.59 -6.01 0.27
C ALA A 90 5.64 -6.49 -1.18
N ILE A 91 4.48 -6.92 -1.67
CA ILE A 91 4.18 -7.01 -3.09
C ILE A 91 3.24 -5.86 -3.44
N VAL A 92 3.67 -5.03 -4.38
CA VAL A 92 2.82 -4.01 -5.01
C VAL A 92 2.17 -4.64 -6.22
N PHE A 93 0.84 -4.64 -6.27
CA PHE A 93 0.05 -5.04 -7.43
C PHE A 93 -0.53 -3.79 -8.09
N VAL A 94 -0.45 -3.73 -9.41
CA VAL A 94 -1.16 -2.74 -10.22
C VAL A 94 -2.21 -3.48 -11.01
N LYS A 95 -3.49 -3.12 -10.79
CA LYS A 95 -4.63 -3.69 -11.50
C LYS A 95 -5.23 -2.69 -12.48
N ARG A 96 -5.70 -3.20 -13.61
CA ARG A 96 -6.53 -2.47 -14.60
C ARG A 96 -7.66 -3.39 -15.04
N ALA A 97 -8.88 -2.89 -15.08
CA ALA A 97 -10.08 -3.67 -15.44
C ALA A 97 -10.17 -5.02 -14.69
N GLY A 98 -9.86 -5.00 -13.38
CA GLY A 98 -9.92 -6.18 -12.51
C GLY A 98 -8.77 -7.19 -12.66
N ARG A 99 -7.79 -6.95 -13.55
CA ARG A 99 -6.67 -7.87 -13.81
C ARG A 99 -5.37 -7.32 -13.27
N ILE A 100 -4.51 -8.18 -12.72
CA ILE A 100 -3.12 -7.84 -12.37
C ILE A 100 -2.34 -7.62 -13.66
N VAL A 101 -1.81 -6.41 -13.85
CA VAL A 101 -1.09 -6.02 -15.08
C VAL A 101 0.38 -5.71 -14.80
N ARG A 102 0.71 -5.35 -13.57
CA ARG A 102 2.08 -5.36 -13.03
C ARG A 102 2.02 -5.87 -11.60
N ASN A 103 3.09 -6.50 -11.15
CA ASN A 103 3.34 -6.69 -9.73
C ASN A 103 4.86 -6.70 -9.49
N THR A 104 5.27 -6.25 -8.31
CA THR A 104 6.68 -6.26 -7.92
C THR A 104 6.82 -6.44 -6.42
N TYR A 105 7.83 -7.19 -6.02
CA TYR A 105 8.33 -7.23 -4.66
C TYR A 105 9.10 -5.94 -4.35
N ILE A 106 9.00 -5.48 -3.11
CA ILE A 106 9.76 -4.37 -2.54
C ILE A 106 10.15 -4.73 -1.11
N ALA A 107 11.46 -4.72 -0.82
CA ALA A 107 11.95 -4.94 0.53
C ALA A 107 11.60 -3.75 1.44
N ALA A 108 11.59 -3.97 2.75
CA ALA A 108 11.47 -2.89 3.73
C ALA A 108 12.57 -1.83 3.53
N GLY A 109 12.18 -0.55 3.50
CA GLY A 109 13.08 0.60 3.31
C GLY A 109 13.43 0.93 1.85
N ASP A 110 13.04 0.09 0.90
CA ASP A 110 13.35 0.30 -0.52
C ASP A 110 12.32 1.19 -1.23
N THR A 111 12.64 1.55 -2.48
CA THR A 111 11.74 2.24 -3.41
C THR A 111 11.80 1.57 -4.78
N VAL A 112 10.65 1.45 -5.45
CA VAL A 112 10.53 0.86 -6.79
C VAL A 112 9.77 1.79 -7.73
N ALA A 113 10.12 1.76 -9.02
CA ALA A 113 9.38 2.43 -10.08
C ALA A 113 8.68 1.39 -10.98
N ILE A 114 7.38 1.57 -11.18
CA ILE A 114 6.55 0.72 -12.03
C ILE A 114 6.05 1.56 -13.20
N TYR A 115 6.48 1.20 -14.41
CA TYR A 115 6.06 1.91 -15.62
C TYR A 115 4.83 1.25 -16.24
N VAL A 116 3.86 2.08 -16.59
CA VAL A 116 2.58 1.68 -17.17
C VAL A 116 2.15 2.67 -18.26
N PRO A 117 1.32 2.26 -19.22
CA PRO A 117 0.67 3.17 -20.14
C PRO A 117 -0.34 4.08 -19.44
N ASN A 118 -0.79 5.09 -20.16
CA ASN A 118 -1.83 5.97 -19.65
C ASN A 118 -3.13 5.19 -19.39
N GLY A 119 -3.82 5.53 -18.31
CA GLY A 119 -5.05 4.86 -17.91
C GLY A 119 -5.33 4.98 -16.43
N THR A 120 -6.41 4.33 -16.01
CA THR A 120 -6.83 4.25 -14.61
C THR A 120 -6.44 2.91 -14.02
N TYR A 121 -5.83 2.94 -12.85
CA TYR A 121 -5.27 1.79 -12.16
C TYR A 121 -5.70 1.76 -10.70
N THR A 122 -5.81 0.56 -10.14
CA THR A 122 -5.90 0.34 -8.70
C THR A 122 -4.57 -0.24 -8.25
N VAL A 123 -3.96 0.36 -7.23
CA VAL A 123 -2.75 -0.18 -6.60
C VAL A 123 -3.16 -0.92 -5.32
N LEU A 124 -2.74 -2.17 -5.19
CA LEU A 124 -2.97 -2.99 -4.00
C LEU A 124 -1.64 -3.43 -3.42
N ILE A 125 -1.56 -3.52 -2.10
CA ILE A 125 -0.38 -3.92 -1.36
C ILE A 125 -0.70 -5.22 -0.62
N TYR A 126 0.19 -6.19 -0.73
CA TYR A 126 0.24 -7.34 0.16
C TYR A 126 1.57 -7.27 0.91
N GLU A 127 1.54 -6.96 2.19
CA GLU A 127 2.74 -6.90 3.02
C GLU A 127 2.88 -8.12 3.94
N GLY A 128 4.11 -8.39 4.36
CA GLY A 128 4.39 -9.40 5.38
C GLY A 128 5.88 -9.68 5.54
N LYS A 129 6.17 -10.79 6.21
CA LYS A 129 7.53 -11.29 6.44
C LYS A 129 7.67 -12.77 6.10
N GLY A 130 8.85 -13.10 5.57
CA GLY A 130 9.26 -14.44 5.20
C GLY A 130 8.51 -14.98 3.99
N TRP A 131 9.12 -14.90 2.81
CA TRP A 131 8.49 -15.32 1.56
C TRP A 131 8.49 -16.85 1.42
N HIS A 132 7.32 -17.47 1.28
CA HIS A 132 7.17 -18.88 0.97
C HIS A 132 6.70 -19.06 -0.49
N PRO A 133 7.57 -19.47 -1.44
CA PRO A 133 7.27 -19.47 -2.88
C PRO A 133 6.12 -20.41 -3.30
N THR A 134 5.81 -21.43 -2.48
CA THR A 134 4.76 -22.40 -2.78
C THR A 134 3.54 -22.27 -1.88
N LYS A 135 3.48 -21.24 -1.01
CA LYS A 135 2.31 -20.98 -0.16
C LYS A 135 1.07 -20.86 -1.03
N GLN A 136 0.03 -21.61 -0.69
CA GLN A 136 -1.25 -21.53 -1.38
C GLN A 136 -1.92 -20.18 -1.07
N MET A 137 -2.27 -19.44 -2.12
CA MET A 137 -3.09 -18.24 -2.11
C MET A 137 -4.44 -18.53 -2.80
N PRO A 138 -5.45 -17.64 -2.71
CA PRO A 138 -6.72 -17.83 -3.40
C PRO A 138 -6.53 -18.13 -4.89
N ARG A 139 -7.45 -18.88 -5.51
CA ARG A 139 -7.48 -19.20 -6.95
C ARG A 139 -6.21 -19.86 -7.48
N GLU A 140 -5.62 -20.77 -6.71
CA GLU A 140 -4.41 -21.53 -7.08
C GLU A 140 -3.15 -20.70 -7.29
N TYR A 141 -3.17 -19.41 -6.93
CA TYR A 141 -1.95 -18.62 -6.89
C TYR A 141 -1.00 -19.21 -5.84
N ARG A 142 0.30 -19.14 -6.12
CA ARG A 142 1.36 -19.58 -5.22
C ARG A 142 2.32 -18.47 -4.90
N GLY A 143 2.90 -18.53 -3.71
CA GLY A 143 3.79 -17.50 -3.19
C GLY A 143 3.07 -16.60 -2.20
N GLY A 144 3.62 -16.45 -1.01
CA GLY A 144 3.08 -15.52 -0.02
C GLY A 144 3.95 -15.44 1.23
N PHE A 145 3.73 -14.40 2.03
CA PHE A 145 4.42 -14.20 3.29
C PHE A 145 3.92 -15.18 4.36
N VAL A 146 4.76 -15.57 5.31
CA VAL A 146 4.40 -16.53 6.38
C VAL A 146 3.97 -15.86 7.68
N SER A 147 4.22 -14.55 7.83
CA SER A 147 3.88 -13.80 9.03
C SER A 147 3.60 -12.32 8.75
N LYS A 148 2.95 -11.65 9.71
CA LYS A 148 2.59 -10.22 9.67
C LYS A 148 1.87 -9.80 8.38
N GLU A 149 1.01 -10.68 7.89
CA GLU A 149 0.35 -10.49 6.60
C GLU A 149 -0.73 -9.43 6.66
N CYS A 150 -0.70 -8.49 5.72
CA CYS A 150 -1.74 -7.48 5.56
C CYS A 150 -2.02 -7.17 4.10
N PHE A 151 -3.23 -6.70 3.83
CA PHE A 151 -3.67 -6.34 2.49
C PHE A 151 -4.30 -4.95 2.51
N PHE A 152 -3.88 -4.09 1.59
CA PHE A 152 -4.44 -2.76 1.42
C PHE A 152 -4.68 -2.42 -0.05
N SER A 153 -5.59 -1.50 -0.30
CA SER A 153 -5.83 -0.90 -1.61
C SER A 153 -5.76 0.60 -1.50
N TYR A 154 -5.22 1.25 -2.53
CA TYR A 154 -5.34 2.69 -2.70
C TYR A 154 -6.62 3.06 -3.45
N THR A 155 -7.05 4.32 -3.34
CA THR A 155 -8.01 4.90 -4.28
C THR A 155 -7.51 4.72 -5.73
N PRO A 156 -8.42 4.49 -6.71
CA PRO A 156 -8.01 4.41 -8.11
C PRO A 156 -7.30 5.68 -8.58
N ILE A 157 -6.17 5.51 -9.28
CA ILE A 157 -5.35 6.60 -9.82
C ILE A 157 -5.48 6.64 -11.33
N SER A 158 -5.66 7.83 -11.89
CA SER A 158 -5.65 8.05 -13.35
C SER A 158 -4.34 8.72 -13.74
N LEU A 159 -3.61 8.09 -14.67
CA LEU A 159 -2.29 8.52 -15.10
C LEU A 159 -2.30 8.87 -16.59
N SER A 160 -1.69 10.00 -16.93
CA SER A 160 -1.48 10.43 -18.31
C SER A 160 -0.17 11.21 -18.40
N TYR A 161 0.89 10.54 -18.86
CA TYR A 161 2.24 11.10 -18.96
C TYR A 161 2.77 11.71 -17.65
N CYS A 162 2.41 11.11 -16.51
CA CYS A 162 2.74 11.63 -15.20
C CYS A 162 3.29 10.54 -14.27
N THR A 163 3.81 10.99 -13.13
CA THR A 163 4.25 10.12 -12.04
C THR A 163 3.26 10.24 -10.88
N LYS A 164 2.88 9.11 -10.28
CA LYS A 164 2.24 9.07 -8.96
C LYS A 164 3.19 8.44 -7.96
N ASP A 165 3.47 9.15 -6.88
CA ASP A 165 4.25 8.63 -5.76
C ASP A 165 3.31 8.12 -4.68
N LEU A 166 3.66 6.97 -4.09
CA LEU A 166 2.95 6.31 -2.99
C LEU A 166 3.97 5.90 -1.93
N ASP A 167 3.61 6.06 -0.66
CA ASP A 167 4.34 5.49 0.47
C ASP A 167 3.44 4.48 1.18
N ILE A 168 3.90 3.24 1.33
CA ILE A 168 3.17 2.17 2.03
C ILE A 168 3.04 2.49 3.52
N GLY A 169 4.00 3.23 4.10
CA GLY A 169 3.97 3.67 5.49
C GLY A 169 2.89 4.71 5.80
N GLU A 170 2.44 5.47 4.78
CA GLU A 170 1.40 6.49 4.94
C GLU A 170 -0.02 5.88 4.89
N ALA A 171 -0.95 6.42 5.67
CA ALA A 171 -2.33 5.92 5.74
C ALA A 171 -3.27 6.62 4.75
N CYS A 172 -2.93 7.81 4.25
CA CYS A 172 -3.75 8.56 3.31
C CYS A 172 -4.09 7.74 2.06
N ASP A 173 -5.36 7.83 1.62
CA ASP A 173 -5.89 7.12 0.45
C ASP A 173 -5.78 5.58 0.49
N LYS A 174 -5.41 4.99 1.64
CA LYS A 174 -5.22 3.55 1.83
C LYS A 174 -6.37 2.95 2.63
N TYR A 175 -6.92 1.84 2.15
CA TYR A 175 -8.01 1.10 2.80
C TYR A 175 -7.63 -0.37 2.97
N SER A 176 -8.10 -0.99 4.05
CA SER A 176 -7.97 -2.44 4.22
C SER A 176 -8.71 -3.19 3.10
N CYS A 177 -8.09 -4.26 2.60
CA CYS A 177 -8.71 -5.18 1.66
C CYS A 177 -8.32 -6.63 2.00
N SER A 178 -8.56 -7.56 1.08
CA SER A 178 -8.31 -8.98 1.26
C SER A 178 -7.52 -9.58 0.10
N ALA A 179 -7.03 -10.80 0.29
CA ALA A 179 -6.43 -11.58 -0.79
C ALA A 179 -7.40 -11.77 -1.98
N ASP A 180 -8.71 -11.87 -1.73
CA ASP A 180 -9.72 -12.01 -2.78
C ASP A 180 -9.87 -10.74 -3.63
N ASP A 181 -9.59 -9.55 -3.08
CA ASP A 181 -9.60 -8.30 -3.87
C ASP A 181 -8.44 -8.26 -4.88
N ILE A 182 -7.32 -8.89 -4.53
CA ILE A 182 -6.14 -9.02 -5.40
C ILE A 182 -6.36 -10.14 -6.41
N PHE A 183 -6.60 -11.36 -5.94
CA PHE A 183 -6.57 -12.57 -6.76
C PHE A 183 -7.95 -12.89 -7.37
N GLY A 184 -9.05 -12.40 -6.79
CA GLY A 184 -10.44 -12.69 -7.13
C GLY A 184 -11.08 -13.67 -6.15
N SER A 185 -12.40 -13.55 -5.91
CA SER A 185 -13.16 -14.48 -5.07
C SER A 185 -13.51 -15.79 -5.79
N TYR A 186 -13.75 -16.86 -5.02
CA TYR A 186 -14.48 -18.03 -5.51
C TYR A 186 -15.96 -17.63 -5.67
N ARG A 187 -16.54 -17.90 -6.84
CA ARG A 187 -17.99 -17.77 -7.09
C ARG A 187 -18.72 -19.01 -6.61
#